data_AF-A0A8H4HMT1-F1
#
_entry.id   AF-A0A8H4HMT1-F1
#
_cell.length_a   1.000
_cell.length_b   1.000
_cell.length_c   1.000
_cell.angle_alpha   90.00
_cell.angle_beta   90.00
_cell.angle_gamma   90.00
#
_symmetry.space_group_name_H-M   'P 1'
#
loop_
_entity.id
_entity.type
_entity.pdbx_description
1 polymer ?
#
loop_
_entity_poly.entity_id
_entity_poly.type
_entity_poly.pdbx_seq_one_letter_code
_entity_poly.pdbx_strand_id
1 'polypeptide(L)'
;MVSAKRKGLEGEDDSASHRQKMAPGRKRGAKKPKTQSSAPAQSTSAAADGSELPQTHASVAFSDQELQSPETPTPQPSKFWTNELRIALLVAVLKELDQTISEKIWHQVAETLRPMKPNISWNGARAPHYPGEDEKLRASRISHRRGGNCPNTLEVLQQLIAHSQTTSKVSLNLVAVLPAKASVASQQILASFGPGVQLGHCIYREQFSEPASSYIIKSQASGSRTIVNYNELPEMTIEEFTAIADKIGSTATWFHFEGRIPEVTLACMRYLRRCYPSIQISVEVEKPARHGLQELAIEADVVFYSKSWAQGQGYASAEECLQKQQPMTTNASFLCCTWGDEGAVALDTKTGELFQSPAYAAPDLKVVE
;
A
#
# COMPACT_ATOMS: atom_id res chain seq x y z
N MET A 1 11.52 14.90 67.73
CA MET A 1 10.93 15.92 68.64
C MET A 1 9.71 16.55 67.96
N VAL A 2 8.69 16.98 68.72
CA VAL A 2 7.66 18.02 68.43
C VAL A 2 7.12 18.10 66.97
N SER A 3 5.92 17.63 66.60
CA SER A 3 4.54 18.11 66.94
C SER A 3 4.18 19.46 66.27
N ALA A 4 2.97 19.77 65.77
CA ALA A 4 1.59 19.24 65.97
C ALA A 4 0.85 19.04 64.61
N LYS A 5 -0.29 18.32 64.43
CA LYS A 5 -1.62 18.24 65.11
C LYS A 5 -2.42 19.57 64.96
N ARG A 6 -3.67 19.64 64.47
CA ARG A 6 -4.91 18.84 64.73
C ARG A 6 -5.86 18.75 63.48
N LYS A 7 -6.68 17.68 63.33
CA LYS A 7 -8.17 17.58 63.46
C LYS A 7 -9.04 18.70 62.84
N GLY A 8 -10.22 18.44 62.24
CA GLY A 8 -10.99 17.20 61.99
C GLY A 8 -12.52 17.36 62.24
N LEU A 9 -13.34 16.31 61.97
CA LEU A 9 -14.81 16.16 62.23
C LEU A 9 -15.78 16.84 61.20
N GLU A 10 -17.02 16.40 60.92
CA GLU A 10 -17.68 15.06 60.81
C GLU A 10 -19.14 15.21 60.25
N GLY A 11 -19.83 14.09 59.93
CA GLY A 11 -21.25 14.02 59.44
C GLY A 11 -21.38 13.82 57.91
N GLU A 12 -22.17 12.91 57.32
CA GLU A 12 -23.28 12.01 57.74
C GLU A 12 -24.54 12.71 58.30
N ASP A 13 -25.80 12.39 57.91
CA ASP A 13 -26.35 11.88 56.62
C ASP A 13 -27.82 12.43 56.48
N ASP A 14 -28.94 11.82 56.02
CA ASP A 14 -29.38 10.48 55.55
C ASP A 14 -30.63 10.60 54.61
N SER A 15 -30.94 9.52 53.88
CA SER A 15 -32.28 9.06 53.46
C SER A 15 -33.03 9.63 52.24
N ALA A 16 -33.67 8.69 51.52
CA ALA A 16 -34.44 8.87 50.29
C ALA A 16 -35.96 8.78 50.49
N SER A 17 -36.78 9.02 49.45
CA SER A 17 -37.87 8.08 49.10
C SER A 17 -38.57 8.29 47.75
N HIS A 18 -38.86 7.15 47.10
CA HIS A 18 -39.99 6.79 46.22
C HIS A 18 -40.78 7.84 45.39
N ARG A 19 -40.97 7.49 44.11
CA ARG A 19 -42.27 6.97 43.62
C ARG A 19 -42.10 5.94 42.48
N GLN A 20 -43.15 5.14 42.22
CA GLN A 20 -43.08 3.90 41.43
C GLN A 20 -43.91 3.93 40.13
N LYS A 21 -43.48 3.11 39.16
CA LYS A 21 -44.27 2.35 38.16
C LYS A 21 -45.30 3.09 37.28
N MET A 22 -45.27 2.77 35.98
CA MET A 22 -46.32 1.95 35.34
C MET A 22 -45.88 1.46 33.95
N ALA A 23 -46.24 0.22 33.60
CA ALA A 23 -46.17 -0.31 32.24
C ALA A 23 -47.14 -1.48 32.07
N PRO A 24 -48.04 -1.42 31.07
CA PRO A 24 -48.53 -2.64 30.42
C PRO A 24 -48.70 -2.47 28.90
N GLY A 25 -48.79 -3.58 28.14
CA GLY A 25 -49.35 -3.52 26.77
C GLY A 25 -48.77 -4.47 25.72
N ARG A 26 -48.89 -5.79 25.88
CA ARG A 26 -48.60 -6.76 24.81
C ARG A 26 -49.88 -7.09 24.03
N LYS A 27 -49.99 -6.70 22.76
CA LYS A 27 -51.06 -7.17 21.85
C LYS A 27 -50.50 -7.73 20.53
N ARG A 28 -51.27 -8.61 19.90
CA ARG A 28 -50.90 -9.40 18.71
C ARG A 28 -51.57 -8.86 17.44
N GLY A 29 -50.80 -8.75 16.36
CA GLY A 29 -51.14 -9.21 15.00
C GLY A 29 -52.24 -8.51 14.19
N ALA A 30 -51.89 -8.09 12.97
CA ALA A 30 -52.76 -7.99 11.79
C ALA A 30 -51.93 -8.27 10.51
N LYS A 31 -52.56 -8.57 9.37
CA LYS A 31 -51.90 -8.90 8.08
C LYS A 31 -52.09 -7.81 7.01
N LYS A 32 -51.25 -7.87 5.96
CA LYS A 32 -51.32 -7.15 4.66
C LYS A 32 -52.73 -7.15 4.04
N PRO A 33 -53.08 -6.17 3.18
CA PRO A 33 -52.68 -6.15 1.74
C PRO A 33 -51.60 -5.09 1.45
N LYS A 34 -50.83 -5.07 0.34
CA LYS A 34 -50.78 -5.82 -0.94
C LYS A 34 -51.77 -5.42 -2.06
N THR A 35 -51.50 -4.27 -2.69
CA THR A 35 -51.91 -3.86 -4.05
C THR A 35 -50.62 -3.70 -4.88
N GLN A 36 -50.35 -4.49 -5.93
CA GLN A 36 -50.89 -4.45 -7.29
C GLN A 36 -50.47 -3.24 -8.14
N SER A 37 -49.29 -3.39 -8.78
CA SER A 37 -49.10 -3.35 -10.24
C SER A 37 -50.05 -2.47 -11.07
N SER A 38 -49.49 -1.47 -11.75
CA SER A 38 -50.05 -0.89 -12.98
C SER A 38 -48.93 -0.60 -13.99
N ALA A 39 -49.23 -0.75 -15.28
CA ALA A 39 -48.36 -0.50 -16.43
C ALA A 39 -49.21 -0.55 -17.72
N PRO A 40 -48.70 -0.12 -18.88
CA PRO A 40 -47.76 0.99 -19.14
C PRO A 40 -48.47 2.14 -19.90
N ALA A 41 -47.79 3.28 -20.10
CA ALA A 41 -48.29 4.35 -20.98
C ALA A 41 -47.63 4.29 -22.37
N GLN A 42 -48.42 4.46 -23.44
CA GLN A 42 -47.93 4.63 -24.81
C GLN A 42 -48.65 5.81 -25.49
N SER A 43 -47.87 6.74 -26.07
CA SER A 43 -48.30 7.75 -27.07
C SER A 43 -47.03 8.35 -27.69
N THR A 44 -46.56 7.98 -28.89
CA THR A 44 -47.09 8.16 -30.27
C THR A 44 -46.82 9.55 -30.90
N SER A 45 -46.54 9.53 -32.22
CA SER A 45 -46.29 10.67 -33.15
C SER A 45 -44.91 11.38 -33.06
N ALA A 46 -44.32 11.90 -34.16
CA ALA A 46 -44.46 11.58 -35.60
C ALA A 46 -43.36 12.31 -36.44
N ALA A 47 -43.18 11.86 -37.71
CA ALA A 47 -42.49 12.54 -38.82
C ALA A 47 -40.94 12.68 -38.72
N ALA A 48 -40.16 12.81 -39.80
CA ALA A 48 -40.40 12.55 -41.24
C ALA A 48 -39.04 12.37 -41.98
N ASP A 49 -39.10 12.17 -43.30
CA ASP A 49 -38.03 12.13 -44.32
C ASP A 49 -36.75 12.97 -44.06
N GLY A 50 -35.56 12.63 -44.56
CA GLY A 50 -35.22 11.70 -45.63
C GLY A 50 -34.38 12.42 -46.70
N SER A 51 -33.13 11.99 -46.91
CA SER A 51 -32.22 12.55 -47.92
C SER A 51 -31.11 11.54 -48.23
N GLU A 52 -30.95 11.20 -49.51
CA GLU A 52 -29.96 10.24 -50.02
C GLU A 52 -28.69 10.93 -50.57
N LEU A 53 -27.82 10.10 -51.18
CA LEU A 53 -26.67 10.39 -52.04
C LEU A 53 -25.28 10.37 -51.36
N PRO A 54 -24.26 9.81 -52.03
CA PRO A 54 -24.32 8.55 -52.78
C PRO A 54 -23.16 7.60 -52.46
N GLN A 55 -23.34 6.29 -52.68
CA GLN A 55 -22.26 5.31 -52.56
C GLN A 55 -21.31 5.36 -53.76
N THR A 56 -20.04 5.72 -53.53
CA THR A 56 -18.96 5.55 -54.52
C THR A 56 -18.24 4.22 -54.30
N HIS A 57 -18.51 3.22 -55.13
CA HIS A 57 -17.72 1.99 -55.16
C HIS A 57 -16.29 2.28 -55.65
N ALA A 58 -15.31 2.16 -54.77
CA ALA A 58 -13.90 2.13 -55.11
C ALA A 58 -13.31 0.76 -54.73
N SER A 59 -13.32 -0.18 -55.68
CA SER A 59 -12.68 -1.49 -55.52
C SER A 59 -11.17 -1.34 -55.59
N VAL A 60 -10.50 -1.36 -54.44
CA VAL A 60 -9.03 -1.52 -54.35
C VAL A 60 -8.72 -2.98 -54.06
N ALA A 61 -7.78 -3.55 -54.80
CA ALA A 61 -7.47 -4.97 -54.71
C ALA A 61 -6.85 -5.36 -53.36
N PHE A 62 -7.14 -6.57 -52.89
CA PHE A 62 -6.32 -7.25 -51.89
C PHE A 62 -4.91 -7.45 -52.48
N SER A 63 -3.93 -6.75 -51.92
CA SER A 63 -2.53 -7.15 -52.02
C SER A 63 -2.24 -8.13 -50.89
N ASP A 64 -1.73 -9.32 -51.22
CA ASP A 64 -1.25 -10.27 -50.21
C ASP A 64 -0.07 -9.66 -49.43
N GLN A 65 -0.37 -9.12 -48.25
CA GLN A 65 0.63 -8.95 -47.20
C GLN A 65 0.61 -10.20 -46.34
N GLU A 66 1.78 -10.81 -46.15
CA GLU A 66 1.92 -12.05 -45.42
C GLU A 66 1.28 -11.96 -44.04
N LEU A 67 0.47 -12.96 -43.70
CA LEU A 67 -0.17 -13.05 -42.41
C LEU A 67 0.92 -13.27 -41.35
N GLN A 68 1.44 -12.18 -40.76
CA GLN A 68 2.35 -12.26 -39.64
C GLN A 68 1.66 -13.03 -38.53
N SER A 69 2.12 -14.26 -38.29
CA SER A 69 1.73 -15.08 -37.15
C SER A 69 1.77 -14.20 -35.90
N PRO A 70 0.71 -14.19 -35.07
CA PRO A 70 0.73 -13.37 -33.85
C PRO A 70 1.95 -13.78 -33.03
N GLU A 71 2.83 -12.81 -32.74
CA GLU A 71 4.09 -13.07 -32.05
C GLU A 71 3.78 -13.84 -30.77
N THR A 72 4.28 -15.08 -30.67
CA THR A 72 4.12 -15.88 -29.44
C THR A 72 4.70 -15.07 -28.30
N PRO A 73 3.87 -14.62 -27.33
CA PRO A 73 4.29 -13.61 -26.38
C PRO A 73 5.50 -14.14 -25.62
N THR A 74 6.63 -13.46 -25.80
CA THR A 74 7.92 -13.92 -25.27
C THR A 74 7.76 -14.20 -23.78
N PRO A 75 8.07 -15.41 -23.28
CA PRO A 75 7.82 -15.76 -21.89
C PRO A 75 8.50 -14.77 -20.93
N GLN A 76 7.71 -13.84 -20.38
CA GLN A 76 8.15 -12.90 -19.37
C GLN A 76 8.66 -13.73 -18.17
N PRO A 77 9.95 -13.67 -17.81
CA PRO A 77 10.49 -14.51 -16.76
C PRO A 77 9.71 -14.30 -15.45
N SER A 78 9.48 -15.41 -14.74
CA SER A 78 8.59 -15.50 -13.59
C SER A 78 8.96 -14.48 -12.52
N LYS A 79 7.97 -13.72 -12.03
CA LYS A 79 8.20 -12.56 -11.15
C LYS A 79 8.47 -12.99 -9.71
N PHE A 80 9.72 -13.36 -9.43
CA PHE A 80 10.21 -13.65 -8.08
C PHE A 80 10.15 -12.40 -7.19
N TRP A 81 9.59 -12.58 -5.99
CA TRP A 81 9.35 -11.58 -4.94
C TRP A 81 8.41 -10.42 -5.30
N THR A 82 7.31 -10.29 -4.54
CA THR A 82 6.82 -8.96 -4.14
C THR A 82 6.84 -8.91 -2.62
N ASN A 83 8.01 -8.50 -2.14
CA ASN A 83 8.45 -8.47 -0.76
C ASN A 83 9.23 -7.16 -0.59
N GLU A 84 8.48 -6.07 -0.45
CA GLU A 84 8.98 -4.74 -0.03
C GLU A 84 9.57 -4.80 1.40
N LEU A 85 9.43 -5.97 2.05
CA LEU A 85 10.33 -6.66 2.98
C LEU A 85 11.85 -6.41 2.81
N ARG A 86 12.31 -5.83 1.69
CA ARG A 86 13.61 -5.13 1.59
C ARG A 86 13.77 -3.99 2.62
N ILE A 87 12.71 -3.56 3.30
CA ILE A 87 12.82 -2.67 4.47
C ILE A 87 13.23 -3.43 5.74
N ALA A 88 13.21 -4.76 5.74
CA ALA A 88 14.05 -5.53 6.66
C ALA A 88 15.54 -5.39 6.30
N LEU A 89 15.92 -5.25 5.02
CA LEU A 89 17.30 -4.90 4.60
C LEU A 89 17.68 -3.50 5.07
N LEU A 90 16.73 -2.55 5.11
CA LEU A 90 16.93 -1.26 5.78
C LEU A 90 17.18 -1.43 7.29
N VAL A 91 16.39 -2.26 7.98
CA VAL A 91 16.61 -2.59 9.40
C VAL A 91 17.94 -3.33 9.62
N ALA A 92 18.47 -4.02 8.61
CA ALA A 92 19.82 -4.58 8.61
C ALA A 92 20.89 -3.48 8.60
N VAL A 93 20.83 -2.56 7.64
CA VAL A 93 21.75 -1.41 7.55
C VAL A 93 21.71 -0.57 8.83
N LEU A 94 20.51 -0.39 9.42
CA LEU A 94 20.30 0.31 10.69
C LEU A 94 20.77 -0.47 11.93
N LYS A 95 21.29 -1.69 11.79
CA LYS A 95 21.86 -2.50 12.88
C LYS A 95 23.21 -3.16 12.55
N GLU A 96 23.78 -2.84 11.39
CA GLU A 96 25.23 -2.85 11.11
C GLU A 96 25.88 -1.56 11.64
N LEU A 97 25.21 -0.41 11.45
CA LEU A 97 25.52 0.86 12.14
C LEU A 97 25.36 0.79 13.69
N ASP A 98 24.85 -0.33 14.20
CA ASP A 98 24.86 -0.73 15.62
C ASP A 98 25.07 -2.25 15.76
N GLN A 99 26.07 -2.82 15.05
CA GLN A 99 26.74 -4.14 15.14
C GLN A 99 26.00 -5.37 15.77
N THR A 100 24.68 -5.48 15.75
CA THR A 100 23.93 -6.37 16.67
C THR A 100 22.75 -7.12 16.06
N ILE A 101 22.56 -7.11 14.73
CA ILE A 101 21.90 -8.22 14.03
C ILE A 101 23.00 -9.02 13.35
N SER A 102 23.00 -10.33 13.52
CA SER A 102 23.80 -11.23 12.70
C SER A 102 22.95 -11.84 11.60
N GLU A 103 23.57 -12.20 10.49
CA GLU A 103 22.99 -12.95 9.36
C GLU A 103 22.12 -14.15 9.82
N LYS A 104 22.54 -14.84 10.88
CA LYS A 104 21.78 -15.95 11.49
C LYS A 104 20.44 -15.51 12.11
N ILE A 105 20.40 -14.39 12.83
CA ILE A 105 19.15 -13.81 13.34
C ILE A 105 18.26 -13.43 12.16
N TRP A 106 18.88 -12.93 11.08
CA TRP A 106 18.21 -12.57 9.84
C TRP A 106 17.52 -13.76 9.17
N HIS A 107 18.21 -14.87 8.91
CA HIS A 107 17.59 -16.05 8.32
C HIS A 107 16.48 -16.63 9.20
N GLN A 108 16.70 -16.69 10.52
CA GLN A 108 15.67 -17.11 11.47
C GLN A 108 14.42 -16.21 11.39
N VAL A 109 14.60 -14.90 11.27
CA VAL A 109 13.52 -13.93 11.05
C VAL A 109 12.88 -14.13 9.68
N ALA A 110 13.63 -14.29 8.59
CA ALA A 110 13.08 -14.53 7.25
C ALA A 110 12.20 -15.79 7.17
N GLU A 111 12.56 -16.84 7.92
CA GLU A 111 11.79 -18.09 8.01
C GLU A 111 10.55 -17.98 8.92
N THR A 112 10.54 -17.06 9.89
CA THR A 112 9.38 -16.74 10.73
C THR A 112 8.51 -15.60 10.21
N LEU A 113 9.00 -14.77 9.26
CA LEU A 113 8.28 -13.75 8.48
C LEU A 113 7.31 -14.38 7.45
N ARG A 114 6.53 -15.35 7.93
CA ARG A 114 5.27 -15.74 7.30
C ARG A 114 4.32 -14.55 7.44
N PRO A 115 3.55 -14.17 6.40
CA PRO A 115 2.55 -13.10 6.52
C PRO A 115 1.68 -13.36 7.74
N MET A 116 1.64 -12.40 8.68
CA MET A 116 1.08 -12.53 10.03
C MET A 116 -0.40 -12.93 9.95
N LYS A 117 -0.68 -14.26 9.88
CA LYS A 117 -1.87 -14.84 9.22
C LYS A 117 -3.12 -13.94 9.30
N PRO A 118 -3.36 -13.08 8.29
CA PRO A 118 -4.50 -12.20 8.35
C PRO A 118 -5.72 -13.05 8.04
N ASN A 119 -6.63 -13.16 9.00
CA ASN A 119 -8.03 -13.14 8.63
C ASN A 119 -8.20 -11.81 7.87
N ILE A 120 -8.46 -11.88 6.54
CA ILE A 120 -8.51 -10.76 5.57
C ILE A 120 -7.12 -10.28 5.04
N SER A 121 -6.58 -10.63 3.85
CA SER A 121 -6.50 -11.85 3.02
C SER A 121 -5.84 -11.56 1.62
N TRP A 122 -6.55 -11.23 0.51
CA TRP A 122 -6.02 -10.69 -0.81
C TRP A 122 -7.14 -10.28 -1.85
N ASN A 123 -7.42 -9.00 -2.20
CA ASN A 123 -8.52 -8.54 -3.11
C ASN A 123 -8.40 -9.13 -4.55
N GLY A 124 -8.98 -10.31 -4.79
CA GLY A 124 -8.67 -11.03 -6.02
C GLY A 124 -9.24 -12.42 -6.14
N ALA A 125 -9.20 -12.91 -7.37
CA ALA A 125 -9.73 -14.19 -7.79
C ALA A 125 -8.60 -15.04 -8.38
N ARG A 126 -8.49 -16.29 -7.92
CA ARG A 126 -7.72 -17.32 -8.61
C ARG A 126 -8.63 -17.98 -9.64
N ALA A 127 -8.31 -17.83 -10.92
CA ALA A 127 -9.06 -18.36 -12.06
C ALA A 127 -8.24 -19.47 -12.76
N PRO A 128 -8.87 -20.43 -13.47
CA PRO A 128 -8.15 -21.48 -14.18
C PRO A 128 -7.16 -20.89 -15.19
N HIS A 129 -7.62 -19.93 -15.99
CA HIS A 129 -6.84 -19.11 -16.93
C HIS A 129 -7.28 -17.64 -16.80
N TYR A 130 -6.75 -16.74 -17.62
CA TYR A 130 -7.29 -15.38 -17.73
C TYR A 130 -8.61 -15.40 -18.52
N PRO A 131 -9.68 -14.75 -18.04
CA PRO A 131 -10.92 -14.66 -18.81
C PRO A 131 -10.71 -13.85 -20.10
N GLY A 132 -11.21 -14.37 -21.21
CA GLY A 132 -11.46 -13.58 -22.42
C GLY A 132 -12.58 -12.55 -22.23
N GLU A 133 -12.81 -11.73 -23.24
CA GLU A 133 -13.97 -10.82 -23.27
C GLU A 133 -15.28 -11.61 -23.22
N ASP A 134 -16.22 -11.17 -22.37
CA ASP A 134 -17.46 -11.87 -21.96
C ASP A 134 -17.28 -13.30 -21.39
N GLU A 135 -16.04 -13.79 -21.14
CA GLU A 135 -15.83 -15.14 -20.65
C GLU A 135 -16.18 -15.30 -19.15
N LYS A 136 -17.11 -16.21 -18.85
CA LYS A 136 -17.68 -16.37 -17.52
C LYS A 136 -17.02 -17.46 -16.67
N LEU A 137 -15.83 -17.17 -16.16
CA LEU A 137 -15.06 -18.09 -15.31
C LEU A 137 -15.57 -18.18 -13.86
N ARG A 138 -15.38 -19.35 -13.24
CA ARG A 138 -15.55 -19.56 -11.79
C ARG A 138 -14.19 -19.53 -11.10
N ALA A 139 -14.01 -18.62 -10.15
CA ALA A 139 -12.81 -18.57 -9.33
C ALA A 139 -12.71 -19.80 -8.40
N SER A 140 -11.52 -20.39 -8.29
CA SER A 140 -11.21 -21.47 -7.35
C SER A 140 -10.94 -20.95 -5.92
N ARG A 141 -10.58 -19.67 -5.79
CA ARG A 141 -10.41 -18.96 -4.51
C ARG A 141 -10.66 -17.46 -4.68
N ILE A 142 -11.30 -16.85 -3.67
CA ILE A 142 -11.49 -15.40 -3.52
C ILE A 142 -10.84 -14.96 -2.20
N SER A 143 -10.46 -13.68 -2.11
CA SER A 143 -10.04 -13.03 -0.87
C SER A 143 -10.11 -11.48 -0.98
N HIS A 144 -9.78 -10.77 0.11
CA HIS A 144 -9.74 -9.29 0.26
C HIS A 144 -8.59 -8.84 1.20
N ARG A 145 -7.67 -7.91 0.84
CA ARG A 145 -6.61 -7.38 1.76
C ARG A 145 -6.30 -5.89 1.58
N ARG A 146 -5.76 -5.30 2.65
CA ARG A 146 -4.92 -4.08 2.61
C ARG A 146 -3.66 -4.31 1.77
N GLY A 147 -3.42 -3.42 0.80
CA GLY A 147 -2.18 -3.32 0.04
C GLY A 147 -1.59 -1.91 0.10
N GLY A 148 -0.84 -1.52 -0.93
CA GLY A 148 -0.05 -0.27 -0.97
C GLY A 148 1.33 -0.46 -0.33
N ASN A 149 2.33 0.29 -0.79
CA ASN A 149 3.72 0.01 -0.44
C ASN A 149 4.00 0.36 1.04
N CYS A 150 3.80 1.62 1.45
CA CYS A 150 3.98 2.02 2.86
C CYS A 150 3.12 1.21 3.86
N PRO A 151 1.86 0.84 3.55
CA PRO A 151 1.12 -0.11 4.39
C PRO A 151 1.74 -1.52 4.50
N ASN A 152 2.27 -2.09 3.41
CA ASN A 152 2.99 -3.37 3.46
C ASN A 152 4.28 -3.24 4.29
N THR A 153 5.03 -2.14 4.10
CA THR A 153 6.23 -1.80 4.87
C THR A 153 5.99 -1.84 6.38
N LEU A 154 4.90 -1.22 6.85
CA LEU A 154 4.56 -1.19 8.28
C LEU A 154 4.14 -2.57 8.83
N GLU A 155 3.58 -3.44 7.99
CA GLU A 155 3.30 -4.84 8.37
C GLU A 155 4.60 -5.62 8.62
N VAL A 156 5.61 -5.45 7.76
CA VAL A 156 6.94 -6.06 7.96
C VAL A 156 7.63 -5.48 9.20
N LEU A 157 7.66 -4.16 9.34
CA LEU A 157 8.26 -3.50 10.50
C LEU A 157 7.62 -3.96 11.82
N GLN A 158 6.29 -4.15 11.85
CA GLN A 158 5.60 -4.71 13.02
C GLN A 158 6.08 -6.12 13.34
N GLN A 159 6.26 -6.97 12.34
CA GLN A 159 6.77 -8.33 12.52
C GLN A 159 8.24 -8.33 12.98
N LEU A 160 9.10 -7.46 12.45
CA LEU A 160 10.49 -7.31 12.90
C LEU A 160 10.57 -6.85 14.36
N ILE A 161 9.81 -5.83 14.75
CA ILE A 161 9.75 -5.34 16.13
C ILE A 161 9.24 -6.42 17.09
N ALA A 162 8.28 -7.26 16.66
CA ALA A 162 7.77 -8.37 17.47
C ALA A 162 8.78 -9.53 17.67
N HIS A 163 9.75 -9.71 16.75
CA HIS A 163 10.86 -10.67 16.92
C HIS A 163 12.07 -10.05 17.64
N SER A 164 12.21 -8.73 17.59
CA SER A 164 13.30 -8.00 18.24
C SER A 164 13.13 -7.97 19.76
N GLN A 165 14.14 -8.44 20.49
CA GLN A 165 14.19 -8.38 21.96
C GLN A 165 14.52 -6.96 22.50
N THR A 166 14.43 -5.93 21.66
CA THR A 166 14.72 -4.53 22.01
C THR A 166 13.69 -3.96 22.98
N THR A 167 14.18 -3.36 24.07
CA THR A 167 13.38 -2.55 25.01
C THR A 167 12.94 -1.21 24.41
N SER A 168 13.59 -0.74 23.34
CA SER A 168 13.26 0.48 22.61
C SER A 168 11.89 0.39 21.93
N LYS A 169 10.92 1.15 22.44
CA LYS A 169 9.53 1.16 21.95
C LYS A 169 9.37 2.01 20.68
N VAL A 170 9.74 1.45 19.53
CA VAL A 170 9.53 2.08 18.22
C VAL A 170 8.03 2.29 17.95
N SER A 171 7.64 3.50 17.55
CA SER A 171 6.26 3.85 17.19
C SER A 171 6.06 3.80 15.68
N LEU A 172 5.30 2.81 15.21
CA LEU A 172 4.88 2.74 13.81
C LEU A 172 3.65 3.63 13.59
N ASN A 173 3.72 4.51 12.59
CA ASN A 173 2.65 5.43 12.22
C ASN A 173 2.39 5.31 10.71
N LEU A 174 1.11 5.31 10.31
CA LEU A 174 0.70 5.41 8.90
C LEU A 174 0.13 6.80 8.63
N VAL A 175 0.67 7.45 7.60
CA VAL A 175 0.07 8.60 6.92
C VAL A 175 -0.38 8.11 5.54
N ALA A 176 -1.69 8.08 5.32
CA ALA A 176 -2.31 7.68 4.06
C ALA A 176 -3.69 8.33 3.92
N VAL A 177 -4.13 8.51 2.68
CA VAL A 177 -5.53 8.88 2.40
C VAL A 177 -6.41 7.64 2.53
N LEU A 178 -7.53 7.77 3.26
CA LEU A 178 -8.52 6.72 3.48
C LEU A 178 -9.94 7.24 3.16
N PRO A 179 -10.89 6.36 2.81
CA PRO A 179 -12.31 6.70 2.77
C PRO A 179 -12.81 7.07 4.18
N ALA A 180 -14.05 7.52 4.28
CA ALA A 180 -14.70 7.98 5.51
C ALA A 180 -14.34 7.13 6.75
N LYS A 181 -14.08 7.77 7.89
CA LYS A 181 -13.55 7.08 9.07
C LYS A 181 -14.52 6.03 9.63
N ALA A 182 -15.81 6.24 9.42
CA ALA A 182 -16.88 5.29 9.76
C ALA A 182 -17.12 4.21 8.70
N SER A 183 -16.50 4.29 7.50
CA SER A 183 -16.70 3.31 6.42
C SER A 183 -16.23 1.90 6.79
N VAL A 184 -16.86 0.89 6.21
CA VAL A 184 -16.46 -0.52 6.37
C VAL A 184 -15.02 -0.74 5.87
N ALA A 185 -14.63 -0.06 4.78
CA ALA A 185 -13.28 -0.11 4.23
C ALA A 185 -12.22 0.39 5.23
N SER A 186 -12.41 1.59 5.81
CA SER A 186 -11.51 2.12 6.83
C SER A 186 -11.47 1.24 8.07
N GLN A 187 -12.61 0.73 8.54
CA GLN A 187 -12.66 -0.21 9.67
C GLN A 187 -11.87 -1.51 9.40
N GLN A 188 -11.97 -2.08 8.19
CA GLN A 188 -11.21 -3.27 7.78
C GLN A 188 -9.70 -2.98 7.70
N ILE A 189 -9.30 -1.83 7.16
CA ILE A 189 -7.89 -1.41 7.09
C ILE A 189 -7.32 -1.23 8.50
N LEU A 190 -8.04 -0.56 9.40
CA LEU A 190 -7.65 -0.41 10.82
C LEU A 190 -7.51 -1.78 11.51
N ALA A 191 -8.49 -2.68 11.34
CA ALA A 191 -8.44 -4.02 11.92
C ALA A 191 -7.26 -4.85 11.40
N SER A 192 -6.86 -4.68 10.13
CA SER A 192 -5.77 -5.43 9.49
C SER A 192 -4.36 -5.13 10.01
N PHE A 193 -4.19 -4.09 10.84
CA PHE A 193 -2.92 -3.74 11.48
C PHE A 193 -2.84 -4.13 12.96
N GLY A 194 -3.97 -4.47 13.58
CA GLY A 194 -4.06 -4.64 15.04
C GLY A 194 -3.61 -3.38 15.81
N PRO A 195 -3.10 -3.52 17.04
CA PRO A 195 -2.66 -2.38 17.86
C PRO A 195 -1.24 -1.88 17.54
N GLY A 196 -0.52 -2.54 16.63
CA GLY A 196 0.92 -2.31 16.41
C GLY A 196 1.27 -1.23 15.38
N VAL A 197 0.29 -0.57 14.75
CA VAL A 197 0.48 0.60 13.89
C VAL A 197 -0.56 1.66 14.26
N GLN A 198 -0.14 2.91 14.38
CA GLN A 198 -1.03 4.04 14.64
C GLN A 198 -1.55 4.64 13.33
N LEU A 199 -2.87 4.67 13.16
CA LEU A 199 -3.57 5.29 12.02
C LEU A 199 -4.19 6.66 12.39
N GLY A 200 -3.77 7.25 13.52
CA GLY A 200 -4.23 8.56 13.98
C GLY A 200 -3.84 9.74 13.08
N HIS A 201 -2.90 9.51 12.16
CA HIS A 201 -2.39 10.49 11.19
C HIS A 201 -2.84 10.19 9.74
N CYS A 202 -3.77 9.25 9.55
CA CYS A 202 -4.42 9.06 8.25
C CYS A 202 -5.40 10.21 7.94
N ILE A 203 -5.50 10.54 6.65
CA ILE A 203 -6.32 11.62 6.12
C ILE A 203 -7.64 11.02 5.63
N TYR A 204 -8.74 11.35 6.29
CA TYR A 204 -10.05 10.74 6.01
C TYR A 204 -10.87 11.59 5.03
N ARG A 205 -11.24 11.00 3.90
CA ARG A 205 -12.13 11.58 2.89
C ARG A 205 -13.57 11.18 3.20
N GLU A 206 -14.21 11.90 4.14
CA GLU A 206 -15.51 11.55 4.74
C GLU A 206 -16.70 11.47 3.75
N GLN A 207 -16.50 11.87 2.50
CA GLN A 207 -17.47 11.81 1.40
C GLN A 207 -17.43 10.49 0.60
N PHE A 208 -16.44 9.62 0.85
CA PHE A 208 -16.19 8.39 0.08
C PHE A 208 -16.32 7.14 0.98
N SER A 209 -16.91 6.05 0.46
CA SER A 209 -16.95 4.76 1.16
C SER A 209 -15.84 3.80 0.73
N GLU A 210 -15.44 3.85 -0.54
CA GLU A 210 -14.53 2.87 -1.14
C GLU A 210 -13.05 3.28 -1.00
N PRO A 211 -12.14 2.33 -0.74
CA PRO A 211 -10.72 2.61 -0.63
C PRO A 211 -10.04 2.56 -2.00
N ALA A 212 -8.87 3.20 -2.10
CA ALA A 212 -7.91 2.91 -3.16
C ALA A 212 -7.66 1.40 -3.22
N SER A 213 -7.96 0.78 -4.36
CA SER A 213 -8.15 -0.66 -4.50
C SER A 213 -7.40 -1.23 -5.69
N SER A 214 -6.93 -2.47 -5.55
CA SER A 214 -6.36 -3.28 -6.63
C SER A 214 -7.13 -4.59 -6.74
N TYR A 215 -7.77 -4.84 -7.88
CA TYR A 215 -8.43 -6.11 -8.21
C TYR A 215 -7.42 -7.01 -8.93
N ILE A 216 -7.15 -8.19 -8.37
CA ILE A 216 -6.08 -9.07 -8.86
C ILE A 216 -6.65 -10.39 -9.36
N ILE A 217 -6.49 -10.65 -10.66
CA ILE A 217 -6.81 -11.95 -11.27
C ILE A 217 -5.50 -12.74 -11.36
N LYS A 218 -5.46 -13.92 -10.72
CA LYS A 218 -4.35 -14.87 -10.82
C LYS A 218 -4.73 -16.03 -11.72
N SER A 219 -3.97 -16.27 -12.78
CA SER A 219 -4.18 -17.35 -13.75
C SER A 219 -3.44 -18.62 -13.30
N GLN A 220 -4.16 -19.71 -13.02
CA GLN A 220 -3.55 -20.98 -12.62
C GLN A 220 -2.76 -21.65 -13.75
N ALA A 221 -3.17 -21.45 -15.00
CA ALA A 221 -2.49 -22.00 -16.17
C ALA A 221 -1.12 -21.38 -16.47
N SER A 222 -0.77 -20.25 -15.85
CA SER A 222 0.45 -19.49 -16.16
C SER A 222 1.18 -18.89 -14.96
N GLY A 223 0.74 -19.14 -13.72
CA GLY A 223 1.26 -18.55 -12.48
C GLY A 223 1.08 -17.04 -12.32
N SER A 224 0.87 -16.33 -13.43
CA SER A 224 0.91 -14.87 -13.52
C SER A 224 -0.33 -14.18 -12.93
N ARG A 225 -0.19 -12.88 -12.67
CA ARG A 225 -1.26 -12.02 -12.14
C ARG A 225 -1.47 -10.77 -12.99
N THR A 226 -2.73 -10.44 -13.26
CA THR A 226 -3.18 -9.16 -13.81
C THR A 226 -3.76 -8.31 -12.68
N ILE A 227 -3.50 -6.99 -12.69
CA ILE A 227 -3.96 -6.05 -11.66
C ILE A 227 -4.70 -4.89 -12.33
N VAL A 228 -5.95 -4.67 -11.94
CA VAL A 228 -6.73 -3.46 -12.27
C VAL A 228 -6.79 -2.59 -11.02
N ASN A 229 -6.36 -1.33 -11.14
CA ASN A 229 -6.38 -0.38 -10.03
C ASN A 229 -7.60 0.55 -10.14
N TYR A 230 -8.15 0.91 -8.98
CA TYR A 230 -9.24 1.87 -8.82
C TYR A 230 -8.87 2.84 -7.67
N ASN A 231 -8.99 4.15 -7.91
CA ASN A 231 -8.95 5.14 -6.86
C ASN A 231 -9.76 6.38 -7.26
N GLU A 232 -10.76 6.72 -6.45
CA GLU A 232 -11.47 8.01 -6.52
C GLU A 232 -11.12 8.95 -5.35
N LEU A 233 -10.35 8.47 -4.36
CA LEU A 233 -9.97 9.30 -3.21
C LEU A 233 -9.06 10.45 -3.67
N PRO A 234 -9.43 11.72 -3.42
CA PRO A 234 -8.56 12.85 -3.66
C PRO A 234 -7.26 12.66 -2.88
N GLU A 235 -6.13 12.73 -3.57
CA GLU A 235 -4.81 12.42 -3.01
C GLU A 235 -4.40 13.39 -1.89
N MET A 236 -3.28 13.13 -1.22
CA MET A 236 -2.79 13.97 -0.11
C MET A 236 -2.33 15.33 -0.63
N THR A 237 -2.70 16.41 0.06
CA THR A 237 -2.17 17.77 -0.19
C THR A 237 -0.93 18.06 0.65
N ILE A 238 -0.17 19.10 0.27
CA ILE A 238 1.03 19.53 1.00
C ILE A 238 0.64 20.06 2.39
N GLU A 239 -0.46 20.82 2.46
CA GLU A 239 -1.01 21.45 3.67
C GLU A 239 -1.44 20.39 4.70
N GLU A 240 -2.05 19.30 4.25
CA GLU A 240 -2.40 18.17 5.11
C GLU A 240 -1.17 17.46 5.65
N PHE A 241 -0.15 17.23 4.81
CA PHE A 241 1.10 16.62 5.26
C PHE A 241 1.84 17.50 6.26
N THR A 242 2.00 18.80 5.98
CA THR A 242 2.69 19.73 6.89
C THR A 242 1.97 19.83 8.22
N ALA A 243 0.63 19.91 8.23
CA ALA A 243 -0.17 19.86 9.44
C ALA A 243 -0.13 18.49 10.17
N ILE A 244 0.43 17.43 9.58
CA ILE A 244 0.74 16.16 10.27
C ILE A 244 2.19 16.17 10.77
N ALA A 245 3.14 16.59 9.94
CA ALA A 245 4.55 16.75 10.30
C ALA A 245 4.72 17.65 11.53
N ASP A 246 3.99 18.76 11.61
CA ASP A 246 4.04 19.68 12.75
C ASP A 246 3.58 19.06 14.08
N LYS A 247 2.77 17.99 14.03
CA LYS A 247 2.25 17.28 15.21
C LYS A 247 3.16 16.17 15.72
N ILE A 248 4.05 15.63 14.87
CA ILE A 248 4.89 14.45 15.20
C ILE A 248 6.38 14.63 14.94
N GLY A 249 6.80 15.68 14.21
CA GLY A 249 8.17 15.86 13.76
C GLY A 249 9.19 16.09 14.89
N SER A 250 8.74 16.56 16.06
CA SER A 250 9.57 16.66 17.27
C SER A 250 9.80 15.31 17.98
N THR A 251 9.12 14.24 17.56
CA THR A 251 9.25 12.88 18.13
C THR A 251 9.52 11.79 17.10
N ALA A 252 9.35 12.08 15.81
CA ALA A 252 9.69 11.18 14.72
C ALA A 252 11.20 11.20 14.46
N THR A 253 11.78 10.02 14.22
CA THR A 253 13.18 9.87 13.79
C THR A 253 13.30 9.62 12.28
N TRP A 254 12.25 9.08 11.65
CA TRP A 254 12.25 8.65 10.27
C TRP A 254 10.92 8.95 9.58
N PHE A 255 10.96 9.43 8.34
CA PHE A 255 9.83 9.46 7.42
C PHE A 255 10.17 8.67 6.15
N HIS A 256 9.25 7.81 5.72
CA HIS A 256 9.39 6.97 4.54
C HIS A 256 8.25 7.25 3.55
N PHE A 257 8.58 7.44 2.27
CA PHE A 257 7.66 7.85 1.24
C PHE A 257 7.60 6.85 0.07
N GLU A 258 6.39 6.45 -0.33
CA GLU A 258 6.15 5.98 -1.71
C GLU A 258 6.32 7.19 -2.64
N GLY A 259 7.13 7.09 -3.69
CA GLY A 259 7.28 8.13 -4.72
C GLY A 259 6.04 8.22 -5.62
N ARG A 260 4.85 8.43 -5.03
CA ARG A 260 3.53 8.31 -5.68
C ARG A 260 3.18 9.52 -6.54
N ILE A 261 3.36 10.72 -5.99
CA ILE A 261 3.03 12.02 -6.61
C ILE A 261 4.24 12.93 -6.37
N PRO A 262 5.26 12.89 -7.24
CA PRO A 262 6.57 13.43 -6.87
C PRO A 262 6.59 14.92 -6.57
N GLU A 263 5.74 15.74 -7.18
CA GLU A 263 5.59 17.17 -6.84
C GLU A 263 5.22 17.37 -5.36
N VAL A 264 4.14 16.71 -4.90
CA VAL A 264 3.71 16.76 -3.50
C VAL A 264 4.75 16.11 -2.59
N THR A 265 5.23 14.91 -2.92
CA THR A 265 6.22 14.19 -2.11
C THR A 265 7.50 15.02 -1.93
N LEU A 266 8.00 15.69 -2.97
CA LEU A 266 9.19 16.55 -2.92
C LEU A 266 8.97 17.77 -2.03
N ALA A 267 7.81 18.43 -2.12
CA ALA A 267 7.45 19.54 -1.25
C ALA A 267 7.37 19.09 0.24
N CYS A 268 6.80 17.91 0.50
CA CYS A 268 6.73 17.30 1.83
C CYS A 268 8.13 16.97 2.38
N MET A 269 9.03 16.39 1.58
CA MET A 269 10.41 16.10 1.98
C MET A 269 11.19 17.39 2.28
N ARG A 270 11.08 18.41 1.42
CA ARG A 270 11.69 19.74 1.64
C ARG A 270 11.17 20.45 2.88
N TYR A 271 9.88 20.26 3.21
CA TYR A 271 9.32 20.74 4.47
C TYR A 271 10.01 20.10 5.68
N LEU A 272 10.17 18.77 5.68
CA LEU A 272 10.91 18.07 6.73
C LEU A 272 12.36 18.55 6.82
N ARG A 273 13.08 18.68 5.70
CA ARG A 273 14.47 19.19 5.71
C ARG A 273 14.59 20.57 6.35
N ARG A 274 13.63 21.47 6.10
CA ARG A 274 13.64 22.84 6.62
C ARG A 274 13.20 22.93 8.09
N CYS A 275 12.15 22.21 8.48
CA CYS A 275 11.52 22.36 9.79
C CYS A 275 11.99 21.32 10.82
N TYR A 276 12.45 20.16 10.36
CA TYR A 276 12.83 18.99 11.16
C TYR A 276 14.11 18.32 10.62
N PRO A 277 15.24 19.04 10.52
CA PRO A 277 16.46 18.58 9.83
C PRO A 277 17.13 17.32 10.44
N SER A 278 16.74 16.90 11.65
CA SER A 278 17.20 15.67 12.28
C SER A 278 16.41 14.41 11.88
N ILE A 279 15.32 14.56 11.11
CA ILE A 279 14.54 13.43 10.60
C ILE A 279 15.25 12.80 9.41
N GLN A 280 15.45 11.49 9.48
CA GLN A 280 15.90 10.71 8.33
C GLN A 280 14.75 10.50 7.33
N ILE A 281 15.04 10.67 6.05
CA ILE A 281 14.08 10.58 4.95
C ILE A 281 14.47 9.43 4.02
N SER A 282 13.54 8.52 3.73
CA SER A 282 13.73 7.53 2.67
C SER A 282 12.58 7.46 1.68
N VAL A 283 12.87 7.06 0.44
CA VAL A 283 11.90 7.08 -0.66
C VAL A 283 12.00 5.86 -1.58
N GLU A 284 10.85 5.38 -2.06
CA GLU A 284 10.75 4.35 -3.10
C GLU A 284 10.60 4.95 -4.51
N VAL A 285 11.43 4.46 -5.43
CA VAL A 285 11.57 4.88 -6.82
C VAL A 285 11.26 3.67 -7.71
N GLU A 286 9.98 3.49 -8.05
CA GLU A 286 9.45 2.19 -8.50
C GLU A 286 8.88 2.16 -9.93
N LYS A 287 8.34 3.29 -10.44
CA LYS A 287 7.62 3.37 -11.73
C LYS A 287 8.40 4.22 -12.74
N PRO A 288 8.96 3.67 -13.84
CA PRO A 288 9.79 4.46 -14.78
C PRO A 288 9.01 5.60 -15.47
N ALA A 289 7.75 5.38 -15.84
CA ALA A 289 6.91 6.39 -16.50
C ALA A 289 6.41 7.53 -15.58
N ARG A 290 6.99 7.70 -14.37
CA ARG A 290 6.59 8.72 -13.40
C ARG A 290 7.68 9.78 -13.26
N HIS A 291 7.51 10.88 -13.98
CA HIS A 291 8.37 12.06 -13.91
C HIS A 291 8.44 12.64 -12.48
N GLY A 292 9.57 13.25 -12.11
CA GLY A 292 9.82 13.79 -10.78
C GLY A 292 10.44 12.81 -9.76
N LEU A 293 10.56 11.52 -10.10
CA LEU A 293 11.13 10.51 -9.20
C LEU A 293 12.64 10.69 -8.92
N GLN A 294 13.39 11.25 -9.86
CA GLN A 294 14.83 11.47 -9.72
C GLN A 294 15.11 12.56 -8.68
N GLU A 295 14.25 13.56 -8.62
CA GLU A 295 14.28 14.69 -7.71
C GLU A 295 13.97 14.25 -6.27
N LEU A 296 13.11 13.23 -6.09
CA LEU A 296 12.94 12.57 -4.79
C LEU A 296 14.21 11.84 -4.35
N ALA A 297 14.86 11.10 -5.25
CA ALA A 297 16.09 10.38 -4.95
C ALA A 297 17.23 11.33 -4.53
N ILE A 298 17.28 12.53 -5.11
CA ILE A 298 18.26 13.57 -4.75
C ILE A 298 17.99 14.17 -3.36
N GLU A 299 16.73 14.23 -2.91
CA GLU A 299 16.32 14.88 -1.65
C GLU A 299 16.42 13.95 -0.41
N ALA A 300 16.43 12.63 -0.60
CA ALA A 300 16.39 11.61 0.47
C ALA A 300 17.76 11.27 1.08
N ASP A 301 17.75 10.68 2.28
CA ASP A 301 18.93 10.06 2.92
C ASP A 301 19.12 8.59 2.48
N VAL A 302 18.03 7.89 2.15
CA VAL A 302 18.08 6.51 1.64
C VAL A 302 17.10 6.31 0.48
N VAL A 303 17.58 5.75 -0.63
CA VAL A 303 16.76 5.55 -1.85
C VAL A 303 16.58 4.07 -2.17
N PHE A 304 15.34 3.66 -2.47
CA PHE A 304 14.99 2.30 -2.90
C PHE A 304 14.56 2.27 -4.36
N TYR A 305 15.44 1.81 -5.24
CA TYR A 305 15.17 1.61 -6.67
C TYR A 305 14.61 0.21 -6.95
N SER A 306 13.61 0.13 -7.82
CA SER A 306 13.12 -1.14 -8.37
C SER A 306 13.82 -1.50 -9.68
N LYS A 307 13.88 -2.81 -9.99
CA LYS A 307 14.28 -3.33 -11.31
C LYS A 307 13.55 -2.62 -12.46
N SER A 308 12.24 -2.40 -12.33
CA SER A 308 11.44 -1.76 -13.39
C SER A 308 11.73 -0.28 -13.59
N TRP A 309 12.08 0.47 -12.53
CA TRP A 309 12.53 1.85 -12.72
C TRP A 309 13.92 1.88 -13.37
N ALA A 310 14.87 1.14 -12.81
CA ALA A 310 16.25 1.08 -13.29
C ALA A 310 16.35 0.65 -14.77
N GLN A 311 15.62 -0.39 -15.17
CA GLN A 311 15.54 -0.83 -16.56
C GLN A 311 14.90 0.24 -17.47
N GLY A 312 13.91 0.99 -16.97
CA GLY A 312 13.31 2.11 -17.71
C GLY A 312 14.24 3.32 -17.87
N GLN A 313 15.22 3.49 -16.98
CA GLN A 313 16.32 4.44 -17.12
C GLN A 313 17.48 3.89 -18.00
N GLY A 314 17.36 2.66 -18.52
CA GLY A 314 18.36 2.03 -19.38
C GLY A 314 19.52 1.35 -18.65
N TYR A 315 19.41 1.08 -17.33
CA TYR A 315 20.42 0.34 -16.58
C TYR A 315 20.21 -1.18 -16.72
N ALA A 316 21.29 -1.90 -17.01
CA ALA A 316 21.29 -3.35 -17.23
C ALA A 316 21.39 -4.15 -15.91
N SER A 317 21.90 -3.56 -14.82
CA SER A 317 22.00 -4.21 -13.51
C SER A 317 21.66 -3.29 -12.34
N ALA A 318 21.40 -3.88 -11.18
CA ALA A 318 21.23 -3.15 -9.92
C ALA A 318 22.50 -2.37 -9.52
N GLU A 319 23.68 -2.95 -9.74
CA GLU A 319 24.97 -2.31 -9.46
C GLU A 319 25.19 -1.06 -10.34
N GLU A 320 24.95 -1.18 -11.65
CA GLU A 320 25.07 -0.07 -12.60
C GLU A 320 24.12 1.07 -12.25
N CYS A 321 22.89 0.73 -11.84
CA CYS A 321 21.91 1.69 -11.34
C CYS A 321 22.46 2.47 -10.13
N LEU A 322 23.11 1.81 -9.18
CA LEU A 322 23.64 2.48 -7.99
C LEU A 322 24.88 3.33 -8.30
N GLN A 323 25.83 2.80 -9.07
CA GLN A 323 27.03 3.53 -9.49
C GLN A 323 26.70 4.80 -10.28
N LYS A 324 25.70 4.75 -11.18
CA LYS A 324 25.26 5.93 -11.95
C LYS A 324 24.43 6.92 -11.14
N GLN A 325 23.77 6.48 -10.06
CA GLN A 325 22.96 7.34 -9.20
C GLN A 325 23.74 7.99 -8.05
N GLN A 326 24.78 7.35 -7.52
CA GLN A 326 25.66 7.89 -6.48
C GLN A 326 26.11 9.36 -6.70
N PRO A 327 26.62 9.78 -7.88
CA PRO A 327 27.03 11.17 -8.09
C PRO A 327 25.86 12.17 -8.22
N MET A 328 24.62 11.69 -8.34
CA MET A 328 23.42 12.53 -8.41
C MET A 328 22.79 12.72 -7.03
N THR A 329 22.73 11.66 -6.22
CA THR A 329 22.04 11.63 -4.92
C THR A 329 22.92 12.11 -3.77
N THR A 330 23.40 13.35 -3.81
CA THR A 330 24.42 13.87 -2.87
C THR A 330 23.98 13.96 -1.41
N ASN A 331 22.68 13.90 -1.11
CA ASN A 331 22.14 13.85 0.25
C ASN A 331 21.99 12.43 0.81
N ALA A 332 21.98 11.41 -0.07
CA ALA A 332 21.82 10.04 0.36
C ALA A 332 23.09 9.58 1.10
N SER A 333 22.92 8.78 2.16
CA SER A 333 24.00 7.97 2.74
C SER A 333 24.03 6.58 2.11
N PHE A 334 22.87 5.99 1.84
CA PHE A 334 22.72 4.67 1.22
C PHE A 334 21.80 4.69 0.01
N LEU A 335 22.17 3.94 -1.02
CA LEU A 335 21.28 3.58 -2.12
C LEU A 335 21.05 2.08 -2.12
N CYS A 336 19.84 1.65 -2.47
CA CYS A 336 19.46 0.25 -2.57
C CYS A 336 18.77 0.01 -3.92
N CYS A 337 19.24 -0.93 -4.74
CA CYS A 337 18.58 -1.35 -5.98
C CYS A 337 18.31 -2.85 -5.94
N THR A 338 17.13 -3.26 -6.42
CA THR A 338 16.58 -4.57 -6.08
C THR A 338 16.06 -5.31 -7.31
N TRP A 339 16.58 -6.52 -7.53
CA TRP A 339 16.66 -7.14 -8.86
C TRP A 339 15.90 -8.46 -9.02
N GLY A 340 15.12 -8.86 -8.02
CA GLY A 340 14.22 -10.02 -8.09
C GLY A 340 14.84 -11.29 -7.52
N ASP A 341 14.86 -12.36 -8.31
CA ASP A 341 15.62 -13.59 -8.11
C ASP A 341 17.13 -13.37 -8.07
N GLU A 342 17.63 -12.40 -8.84
CA GLU A 342 19.03 -11.93 -8.76
C GLU A 342 19.34 -11.18 -7.43
N GLY A 343 18.36 -11.00 -6.55
CA GLY A 343 18.56 -10.48 -5.18
C GLY A 343 18.46 -8.96 -5.06
N ALA A 344 19.42 -8.37 -4.34
CA ALA A 344 19.52 -6.95 -4.07
C ALA A 344 20.98 -6.48 -3.94
N VAL A 345 21.20 -5.21 -4.25
CA VAL A 345 22.47 -4.49 -4.09
C VAL A 345 22.21 -3.24 -3.26
N ALA A 346 23.13 -2.92 -2.35
CA ALA A 346 23.20 -1.63 -1.68
C ALA A 346 24.56 -0.98 -1.90
N LEU A 347 24.63 0.35 -1.81
CA LEU A 347 25.84 1.15 -1.96
C LEU A 347 25.90 2.17 -0.81
N ASP A 348 27.02 2.21 -0.08
CA ASP A 348 27.36 3.34 0.79
C ASP A 348 27.96 4.45 -0.09
N THR A 349 27.31 5.60 -0.08
CA THR A 349 27.66 6.74 -0.96
C THR A 349 28.97 7.43 -0.60
N LYS A 350 29.45 7.29 0.65
CA LYS A 350 30.64 7.95 1.21
C LYS A 350 31.88 7.12 0.99
N THR A 351 31.79 5.79 1.12
CA THR A 351 32.89 4.86 0.84
C THR A 351 32.92 4.43 -0.63
N GLY A 352 31.78 4.43 -1.31
CA GLY A 352 31.60 3.79 -2.63
C GLY A 352 31.51 2.26 -2.55
N GLU A 353 31.40 1.69 -1.35
CA GLU A 353 31.34 0.25 -1.13
C GLU A 353 29.99 -0.34 -1.57
N LEU A 354 30.05 -1.49 -2.25
CA LEU A 354 28.90 -2.19 -2.81
C LEU A 354 28.66 -3.50 -2.06
N PHE A 355 27.47 -3.61 -1.45
CA PHE A 355 27.03 -4.77 -0.71
C PHE A 355 26.02 -5.55 -1.56
N GLN A 356 26.35 -6.77 -1.95
CA GLN A 356 25.47 -7.63 -2.74
C GLN A 356 24.87 -8.75 -1.87
N SER A 357 23.57 -8.99 -2.02
CA SER A 357 22.85 -10.04 -1.29
C SER A 357 21.97 -10.84 -2.26
N PRO A 358 22.23 -12.15 -2.47
CA PRO A 358 21.42 -12.97 -3.37
C PRO A 358 20.01 -13.20 -2.78
N ALA A 359 19.05 -13.55 -3.64
CA ALA A 359 17.74 -13.97 -3.16
C ALA A 359 17.85 -15.26 -2.31
N TYR A 360 17.20 -15.27 -1.14
CA TYR A 360 17.09 -16.49 -0.32
C TYR A 360 16.22 -17.53 -1.04
N ALA A 361 16.85 -18.62 -1.46
CA ALA A 361 16.22 -19.77 -2.09
C ALA A 361 16.34 -21.01 -1.18
N ALA A 362 15.29 -21.30 -0.41
CA ALA A 362 15.21 -22.56 0.35
C ALA A 362 14.87 -23.74 -0.59
N PRO A 363 15.39 -24.95 -0.38
CA PRO A 363 15.18 -26.10 -1.29
C PRO A 363 13.71 -26.44 -1.56
N ASP A 364 12.85 -26.32 -0.55
CA ASP A 364 11.41 -26.56 -0.64
C ASP A 364 10.58 -25.28 -0.84
N LEU A 365 11.21 -24.13 -1.09
CA LEU A 365 10.53 -22.83 -1.25
C LEU A 365 9.84 -22.72 -2.62
N LYS A 366 8.75 -23.48 -2.78
CA LYS A 366 7.81 -23.27 -3.88
C LYS A 366 7.17 -21.89 -3.72
N VAL A 367 7.53 -20.96 -4.60
CA VAL A 367 6.88 -19.66 -4.73
C VAL A 367 5.38 -19.91 -4.94
N VAL A 368 4.54 -19.47 -4.01
CA VAL A 368 3.10 -19.72 -4.07
C VAL A 368 2.44 -18.65 -4.95
N GLU A 369 2.51 -18.91 -6.25
CA GLU A 369 1.95 -18.11 -7.36
C GLU A 369 0.54 -17.59 -7.10
#